data_AF-A0A1G6V9Y2-F1
#
_entry.id   AF-A0A1G6V9Y2-F1
#
_cell.length_a   1.000
_cell.length_b   1.000
_cell.length_c   1.000
_cell.angle_alpha   90.00
_cell.angle_beta   90.00
_cell.angle_gamma   90.00
#
_symmetry.space_group_name_H-M   'P 1'
#
loop_
_entity.id
_entity.type
_entity.pdbx_description
1 polymer ?
#
loop_
_entity_poly.entity_id
_entity_poly.type
_entity_poly.pdbx_seq_one_letter_code
_entity_poly.pdbx_strand_id
1 'polypeptide(L)'
;MPGAKHSIPILPLPSGGTDDVSGNTDEWHIAGVLVHVRPGSLDDVRAAIEGMTGAEIHAASDTGKLVVTLEAPSSRAIAAHLTYLHQLDGVLGATLVYQHNEDACAMHEEIVHDTHSPGLY
;
A
#
# COMPACT_ATOMS: atom_id res chain seq x y z
N MET A 1 -10.66 10.31 -39.18
CA MET A 1 -10.84 10.79 -37.79
C MET A 1 -9.48 10.69 -37.10
N PRO A 2 -8.75 11.81 -36.92
CA PRO A 2 -7.38 11.81 -36.40
C PRO A 2 -7.34 11.76 -34.86
N GLY A 3 -6.57 10.83 -34.30
CA GLY A 3 -6.27 10.75 -32.87
C GLY A 3 -5.25 11.82 -32.49
N ALA A 4 -5.68 12.79 -31.67
CA ALA A 4 -4.82 13.79 -31.07
C ALA A 4 -3.94 13.12 -30.00
N LYS A 5 -2.67 12.90 -30.34
CA LYS A 5 -1.60 12.59 -29.39
C LYS A 5 -1.29 13.87 -28.60
N HIS A 6 -1.83 13.99 -27.40
CA HIS A 6 -1.55 15.14 -26.54
C HIS A 6 -0.27 14.87 -25.75
N SER A 7 0.85 15.40 -26.25
CA SER A 7 2.11 15.45 -25.52
C SER A 7 2.04 16.57 -24.48
N ILE A 8 2.28 16.26 -23.21
CA ILE A 8 2.46 17.29 -22.16
C ILE A 8 3.96 17.56 -22.05
N PRO A 9 4.44 18.79 -22.23
CA PRO A 9 5.86 19.09 -22.09
C PRO A 9 6.24 19.09 -20.60
N ILE A 10 7.31 18.37 -20.27
CA ILE A 10 7.95 18.40 -18.95
C ILE A 10 8.74 19.71 -18.86
N LEU A 11 8.26 20.68 -18.06
CA LEU A 11 9.05 21.87 -17.72
C LEU A 11 9.93 21.57 -16.50
N PRO A 12 11.20 22.06 -16.47
CA PRO A 12 12.05 21.93 -15.29
C PRO A 12 11.53 22.81 -14.14
N LEU A 13 11.57 22.26 -12.91
CA LEU A 13 11.16 22.94 -11.68
C LEU A 13 12.12 24.10 -11.32
N PRO A 14 11.62 25.22 -10.76
CA PRO A 14 12.47 26.31 -10.33
C PRO A 14 13.26 25.93 -9.06
N SER A 15 14.58 26.00 -9.15
CA SER A 15 15.48 25.96 -7.98
C SER A 15 15.42 27.30 -7.25
N GLY A 16 14.70 27.36 -6.13
CA GLY A 16 14.65 28.53 -5.25
C GLY A 16 14.29 28.13 -3.83
N GLY A 17 15.23 28.28 -2.90
CA GLY A 17 14.99 28.04 -1.47
C GLY A 17 14.37 29.25 -0.78
N THR A 18 13.38 28.99 0.09
CA THR A 18 13.00 29.73 1.31
C THR A 18 11.99 28.89 2.12
N ASP A 19 12.41 28.48 3.31
CA ASP A 19 11.68 28.25 4.58
C ASP A 19 10.14 28.39 4.66
N ASP A 20 9.40 27.32 4.33
CA ASP A 20 8.02 27.09 4.83
C ASP A 20 7.75 25.59 5.08
N VAL A 21 7.25 25.25 6.27
CA VAL A 21 6.93 23.86 6.69
C VAL A 21 5.64 23.41 6.01
N SER A 22 5.74 22.46 5.08
CA SER A 22 4.79 21.35 4.90
C SER A 22 5.24 20.51 3.70
N GLY A 23 6.14 19.57 3.95
CA GLY A 23 6.42 18.49 3.00
C GLY A 23 5.15 17.66 2.85
N ASN A 24 4.38 17.90 1.79
CA ASN A 24 3.36 16.97 1.32
C ASN A 24 4.05 15.81 0.60
N THR A 25 4.80 15.01 1.36
CA THR A 25 5.15 13.65 0.96
C THR A 25 3.87 12.83 1.09
N ASP A 26 3.29 12.45 -0.05
CA ASP A 26 2.21 11.47 -0.10
C ASP A 26 2.80 10.13 0.38
N GLU A 27 2.87 9.93 1.69
CA GLU A 27 3.38 8.70 2.31
C GLU A 27 2.30 7.62 2.24
N TRP A 28 2.56 6.55 1.49
CA TRP A 28 1.69 5.39 1.45
C TRP A 28 2.23 4.30 2.38
N HIS A 29 1.38 3.84 3.29
CA HIS A 29 1.73 2.84 4.27
C HIS A 29 1.08 1.51 3.91
N ILE A 30 1.90 0.46 3.90
CA ILE A 30 1.45 -0.91 3.63
C ILE A 30 1.78 -1.77 4.86
N ALA A 31 0.78 -2.49 5.35
CA ALA A 31 0.87 -3.30 6.56
C ALA A 31 0.29 -4.70 6.33
N GLY A 32 1.09 -5.73 6.63
CA GLY A 32 0.63 -7.10 6.67
C GLY A 32 0.06 -7.44 8.04
N VAL A 33 -1.17 -7.93 8.10
CA VAL A 33 -1.90 -8.23 9.33
C VAL A 33 -2.41 -9.67 9.29
N LEU A 34 -2.13 -10.41 10.37
CA LEU A 34 -2.74 -11.70 10.64
C LEU A 34 -3.97 -11.47 11.52
N VAL A 35 -5.16 -11.74 10.98
CA VAL A 35 -6.40 -11.68 11.75
C VAL A 35 -6.80 -13.09 12.17
N HIS A 36 -6.89 -13.31 13.47
CA HIS A 36 -7.41 -14.55 14.04
C HIS A 36 -8.87 -14.36 14.39
N VAL A 37 -9.73 -15.21 13.85
CA VAL A 37 -11.18 -15.13 13.91
C VAL A 37 -11.72 -16.46 14.42
N ARG A 38 -12.87 -16.42 15.09
CA ARG A 38 -13.62 -17.64 15.40
C ARG A 38 -14.06 -18.30 14.08
N PRO A 39 -13.88 -19.62 13.89
CA PRO A 39 -14.26 -20.29 12.64
C PRO A 39 -15.72 -20.09 12.23
N GLY A 40 -16.64 -20.01 13.19
CA GLY A 40 -18.06 -19.75 12.94
C GLY A 40 -18.42 -18.32 12.53
N SER A 41 -17.46 -17.39 12.57
CA SER A 41 -17.61 -15.97 12.17
C SER A 41 -16.72 -15.62 10.97
N LEU A 42 -16.10 -16.61 10.33
CA LEU A 42 -15.09 -16.40 9.30
C LEU A 42 -15.68 -15.67 8.08
N ASP A 43 -16.83 -16.12 7.57
CA ASP A 43 -17.48 -15.50 6.42
C ASP A 43 -17.94 -14.07 6.72
N ASP A 44 -18.50 -13.81 7.90
CA ASP A 44 -18.97 -12.48 8.31
C ASP A 44 -17.79 -11.49 8.44
N VAL A 45 -16.72 -11.91 9.10
CA VAL A 45 -15.51 -11.07 9.25
C VAL A 45 -14.82 -10.87 7.91
N ARG A 46 -14.78 -11.89 7.06
CA ARG A 46 -14.25 -11.78 5.70
C ARG A 46 -15.01 -10.72 4.90
N ALA A 47 -16.34 -10.79 4.89
CA ALA A 47 -17.18 -9.82 4.19
C ALA A 47 -16.98 -8.40 4.74
N ALA A 48 -16.83 -8.25 6.06
CA ALA A 48 -16.54 -6.96 6.68
C ALA A 48 -15.18 -6.38 6.25
N ILE A 49 -14.15 -7.24 6.11
CA ILE A 49 -12.81 -6.83 5.68
C ILE A 49 -12.79 -6.50 4.18
N GLU A 50 -13.46 -7.29 3.34
CA GLU A 50 -13.58 -7.02 1.90
C GLU A 50 -14.33 -5.70 1.61
N GLY A 51 -15.13 -5.22 2.56
CA GLY A 51 -15.78 -3.90 2.49
C GLY A 51 -14.89 -2.71 2.89
N MET A 52 -13.71 -2.96 3.47
CA MET A 52 -12.77 -1.90 3.87
C MET A 52 -12.00 -1.41 2.65
N THR A 53 -11.96 -0.09 2.45
CA THR A 53 -11.10 0.50 1.42
C THR A 53 -9.63 0.31 1.80
N GLY A 54 -8.83 -0.23 0.86
CA GLY A 54 -7.41 -0.49 1.09
C GLY A 54 -7.13 -1.74 1.93
N ALA A 55 -8.08 -2.67 2.06
CA ALA A 55 -7.83 -3.98 2.67
C ALA A 55 -7.95 -5.09 1.62
N GLU A 56 -6.97 -5.99 1.60
CA GLU A 56 -6.98 -7.17 0.74
C GLU A 56 -6.74 -8.44 1.55
N ILE A 57 -7.52 -9.48 1.29
CA ILE A 57 -7.36 -10.80 1.94
C ILE A 57 -6.61 -11.72 0.97
N HIS A 58 -5.41 -12.15 1.35
CA HIS A 58 -4.58 -13.03 0.52
C HIS A 58 -4.79 -14.52 0.82
N ALA A 59 -5.16 -14.85 2.06
CA ALA A 59 -5.37 -16.24 2.46
C ALA A 59 -6.38 -16.35 3.61
N ALA A 60 -7.10 -17.46 3.63
CA ALA A 60 -7.94 -17.88 4.74
C ALA A 60 -7.66 -19.35 5.08
N SER A 61 -7.77 -19.69 6.36
CA SER A 61 -7.68 -21.08 6.85
C SER A 61 -8.96 -21.45 7.58
N ASP A 62 -9.38 -22.71 7.46
CA ASP A 62 -10.52 -23.30 8.19
C ASP A 62 -10.38 -23.19 9.71
N THR A 63 -9.15 -22.96 10.20
CA THR A 63 -8.86 -22.70 11.63
C THR A 63 -9.14 -21.27 12.08
N GLY A 64 -9.67 -20.40 11.20
CA GLY A 64 -9.98 -19.02 11.52
C GLY A 64 -8.76 -18.10 11.47
N LYS A 65 -7.87 -18.27 10.51
CA LYS A 65 -6.75 -17.35 10.27
C LYS A 65 -6.91 -16.69 8.91
N LEU A 66 -6.81 -15.37 8.88
CA LEU A 66 -6.85 -14.54 7.67
C LEU A 66 -5.53 -13.78 7.54
N VAL A 67 -4.94 -13.81 6.34
CA VAL A 67 -3.79 -12.98 5.98
C VAL A 67 -4.32 -11.79 5.20
N VAL A 68 -4.11 -10.59 5.74
CA VAL A 68 -4.67 -9.35 5.22
C VAL A 68 -3.56 -8.35 4.97
N THR A 69 -3.60 -7.64 3.84
CA THR A 69 -2.78 -6.45 3.60
C THR A 69 -3.64 -5.21 3.75
N LEU A 70 -3.13 -4.21 4.46
CA LEU A 70 -3.76 -2.91 4.65
C LEU A 70 -2.91 -1.83 4.00
N GLU A 71 -3.53 -0.98 3.20
CA GLU A 71 -2.92 0.16 2.54
C GLU A 71 -3.63 1.44 2.96
N ALA A 72 -2.87 2.48 3.34
CA ALA A 72 -3.45 3.74 3.75
C ALA A 72 -2.47 4.93 3.60
N PRO A 73 -2.97 6.17 3.44
CA PRO A 73 -2.13 7.36 3.23
C PRO A 73 -1.47 7.88 4.53
N SER A 74 -1.60 7.17 5.65
CA SER A 74 -0.90 7.51 6.89
C SER A 74 -0.82 6.34 7.85
N SER A 75 0.22 6.32 8.68
CA SER A 75 0.37 5.37 9.79
C SER A 75 -0.82 5.40 10.77
N ARG A 76 -1.41 6.60 10.97
CA ARG A 76 -2.64 6.76 11.76
C ARG A 76 -3.83 6.04 11.14
N ALA A 77 -3.95 6.05 9.82
CA ALA A 77 -5.02 5.33 9.13
C ALA A 77 -4.84 3.81 9.22
N ILE A 78 -3.60 3.29 9.13
CA ILE A 78 -3.30 1.88 9.44
C ILE A 78 -3.72 1.52 10.88
N ALA A 79 -3.38 2.36 11.86
CA ALA A 79 -3.79 2.14 13.25
C ALA A 79 -5.32 2.14 13.43
N ALA A 80 -6.05 2.98 12.69
CA ALA A 80 -7.50 3.00 12.68
C ALA A 80 -8.08 1.70 12.09
N HIS A 81 -7.54 1.20 10.98
CA HIS A 81 -7.93 -0.09 10.41
C HIS A 81 -7.68 -1.25 11.39
N LEU A 82 -6.50 -1.30 12.04
CA LEU A 82 -6.22 -2.32 13.06
C LEU A 82 -7.22 -2.25 14.23
N THR A 83 -7.52 -1.04 14.69
CA THR A 83 -8.51 -0.81 15.75
C THR A 83 -9.90 -1.30 15.34
N TYR A 84 -10.29 -1.07 14.09
CA TYR A 84 -11.55 -1.57 13.53
C TYR A 84 -11.57 -3.11 13.48
N LEU A 85 -10.50 -3.74 12.97
CA LEU A 85 -10.37 -5.20 12.93
C LEU A 85 -10.54 -5.83 14.32
N HIS A 86 -9.94 -5.22 15.35
CA HIS A 86 -10.08 -5.68 16.73
C HIS A 86 -11.51 -5.56 17.30
N GLN A 87 -12.35 -4.71 16.72
CA GLN A 87 -13.73 -4.48 17.17
C GLN A 87 -14.75 -5.34 16.43
N LEU A 88 -14.37 -6.01 15.34
CA LEU A 88 -15.27 -6.90 14.62
C LEU A 88 -15.68 -8.09 15.50
N ASP A 89 -16.98 -8.37 15.53
CA ASP A 89 -17.49 -9.52 16.26
C ASP A 89 -16.90 -10.82 15.69
N GLY A 90 -16.48 -11.71 16.59
CA GLY A 90 -15.81 -12.95 16.20
C GLY A 90 -14.30 -12.83 15.97
N VAL A 91 -13.71 -11.63 15.92
CA VAL A 91 -12.24 -11.47 15.90
C VAL A 91 -11.65 -11.75 17.29
N LEU A 92 -10.69 -12.66 17.34
CA LEU A 92 -9.94 -13.06 18.52
C LEU A 92 -8.66 -12.24 18.69
N GLY A 93 -8.11 -11.74 17.57
CA GLY A 93 -6.98 -10.84 17.56
C GLY A 93 -6.57 -10.43 16.14
N ALA A 94 -5.93 -9.28 16.01
CA ALA A 94 -5.29 -8.82 14.80
C ALA A 94 -3.84 -8.46 15.14
N THR A 95 -2.89 -9.16 14.52
CA THR A 95 -1.46 -8.97 14.80
C THR A 95 -0.79 -8.41 13.57
N LEU A 96 -0.14 -7.26 13.72
CA LEU A 96 0.72 -6.69 12.70
C LEU A 96 1.95 -7.59 12.52
N VAL A 97 2.13 -8.12 11.33
CA VAL A 97 3.24 -9.01 10.96
C VAL A 97 4.40 -8.20 10.39
N TYR A 98 4.09 -7.16 9.60
CA TYR A 98 5.07 -6.32 8.94
C TYR A 98 4.48 -4.94 8.60
N GLN A 99 5.32 -3.91 8.55
CA GLN A 99 4.97 -2.56 8.11
C GLN A 99 6.09 -2.00 7.23
N HIS A 100 5.73 -1.48 6.05
CA HIS A 100 6.60 -0.72 5.16
C HIS A 100 6.11 0.72 5.03
N ASN A 101 7.04 1.66 4.94
CA ASN A 101 6.78 3.06 4.61
C ASN A 101 7.60 3.39 3.38
N GLU A 102 6.95 3.78 2.29
CA GLU A 102 7.65 4.22 1.09
C GLU A 102 7.45 5.72 0.94
N ASP A 103 8.56 6.47 0.93
CA ASP A 103 8.57 7.84 0.46
C ASP A 103 8.28 7.82 -1.04
N ALA A 104 7.16 8.40 -1.48
CA ALA A 104 6.76 8.44 -2.89
C ALA A 104 7.82 9.05 -3.85
N CYS A 105 8.89 9.64 -3.32
CA CYS A 105 10.00 10.22 -4.08
C CYS A 105 11.08 9.19 -4.52
N ALA A 106 11.07 7.95 -4.01
CA ALA A 106 12.19 7.01 -4.21
C ALA A 106 12.02 6.00 -5.37
N MET A 107 10.98 6.11 -6.20
CA MET A 107 10.66 5.07 -7.21
C MET A 107 11.18 5.32 -8.63
N HIS A 108 12.35 5.96 -8.78
CA HIS A 108 13.02 6.07 -10.09
C HIS A 108 14.51 5.72 -10.02
N GLU A 109 14.80 4.42 -9.84
CA GLU A 109 16.07 3.89 -10.33
C GLU A 109 15.81 3.34 -11.75
N GLU A 110 16.06 4.20 -12.74
CA GLU A 110 16.21 3.77 -14.13
C GLU A 110 17.30 2.70 -14.17
N ILE A 111 16.91 1.44 -14.37
CA ILE A 111 17.86 0.40 -14.76
C ILE A 111 18.38 0.83 -16.13
N VAL A 112 19.49 1.59 -16.14
CA VAL A 112 20.27 1.83 -17.34
C VAL A 112 20.88 0.48 -17.69
N HIS A 113 20.17 -0.28 -18.52
CA HIS A 113 20.67 -1.49 -19.13
C HIS A 113 21.74 -1.05 -20.13
N ASP A 114 22.97 -0.84 -19.64
CA ASP A 114 24.12 -0.56 -20.49
C ASP A 114 24.31 -1.76 -21.43
N THR A 115 23.75 -1.61 -22.62
CA THR A 115 23.96 -2.53 -23.74
C THR A 115 25.34 -2.22 -24.30
N HIS A 116 26.39 -2.66 -23.61
CA HIS A 116 27.72 -2.75 -24.24
C HIS A 116 27.86 -4.09 -24.96
N SER A 117 27.30 -4.14 -26.16
CA SER A 117 27.84 -5.00 -27.22
C SER A 117 27.83 -4.22 -28.54
N PRO A 118 28.97 -3.64 -28.89
CA PRO A 118 29.59 -3.90 -30.19
C PRO A 118 31.11 -4.11 -29.98
N GLY A 119 31.85 -4.93 -30.71
CA GLY A 119 31.70 -5.67 -31.95
C GLY A 119 33.11 -6.18 -32.30
N LEU A 120 33.19 -7.22 -33.13
CA LEU A 120 34.41 -7.80 -33.68
C LEU A 120 35.40 -6.77 -34.24
N TYR A 121 36.68 -6.87 -33.84
CA TYR A 121 37.82 -7.19 -34.71
C TYR A 121 39.07 -7.48 -33.86
#